data_AF-A0A7S2VPB2-F1
#
_entry.id   AF-A0A7S2VPB2-F1
#
_cell.length_a   1.000
_cell.length_b   1.000
_cell.length_c   1.000
_cell.angle_alpha   90.00
_cell.angle_beta   90.00
_cell.angle_gamma   90.00
#
_symmetry.space_group_name_H-M   'P 1'
#
loop_
_entity.id
_entity.type
_entity.pdbx_description
1 polymer ?
#
loop_
_entity_poly.entity_id
_entity_poly.type
_entity_poly.pdbx_seq_one_letter_code
_entity_poly.pdbx_strand_id
1 'polypeptide(L)'
;YSAGGANLSYSPVATFAVGGALVLSAAPTFNSGASTPPPDREPACPPGAQYLTAARGCSACPAGAYCPGDPSPSTRVPAIACAAGSVSPAPGASGCQLCPVGTAPDAARVRCSACAEGFHAPEEGSPVCAPCGAGSAWARRPAANASLFLLAPSERDVSLCVECARGKYQDLLSQTECKTCGAGQETFAAGALSRDACLCPPQFYLPIAAPGAQASCVECPKGMECKIGSDAANFPGGGGATGGTGEFPRLLPRFWSSTDEPTSVYLCLNEKVCPGGEPGKCAQGATSLACATCPRGTYWASGECVACNDFETSLWLFPLMPCLFGCPIVCLLYWAARTPAENWSRPKAGFAPCAVAILVHFQIQGMLWKLNLYFPQSLGSSWGAFSELVGGLSALRPRCAGVVAFRDAYYLNVSAPLLVAAIFVVTLLLSRALNTLAGGL
;
A
#
# COMPACT_ATOMS: atom_id res chain seq x y z
N TYR A 1 -60.99 36.77 54.03
CA TYR A 1 -62.41 36.48 53.80
C TYR A 1 -62.56 35.04 53.32
N SER A 2 -62.99 34.14 54.21
CA SER A 2 -63.57 32.85 53.86
C SER A 2 -64.81 32.68 54.73
N ALA A 3 -65.96 32.51 54.07
CA ALA A 3 -67.25 32.32 54.70
C ALA A 3 -67.39 30.86 55.17
N GLY A 4 -67.62 30.67 56.47
CA GLY A 4 -68.08 29.38 57.04
C GLY A 4 -67.20 28.86 58.17
N GLY A 5 -67.58 29.15 59.42
CA GLY A 5 -67.03 28.51 60.63
C GLY A 5 -67.06 29.42 61.86
N ALA A 6 -67.99 29.16 62.78
CA ALA A 6 -68.21 29.93 64.00
C ALA A 6 -67.12 29.68 65.06
N ASN A 7 -66.59 30.79 65.59
CA ASN A 7 -66.08 31.03 66.96
C ASN A 7 -64.91 32.03 66.92
N LEU A 8 -65.22 33.30 66.68
CA LEU A 8 -64.36 34.39 67.15
C LEU A 8 -64.99 34.91 68.43
N SER A 9 -64.41 34.51 69.57
CA SER A 9 -64.64 35.18 70.84
C SER A 9 -64.24 36.65 70.69
N TYR A 10 -65.23 37.54 70.67
CA TYR A 10 -65.02 38.97 70.67
C TYR A 10 -64.31 39.37 71.97
N SER A 11 -63.04 39.77 71.87
CA SER A 11 -62.35 40.56 72.89
C SER A 11 -62.45 42.04 72.48
N PRO A 12 -62.82 42.96 73.38
CA PRO A 12 -63.52 44.18 72.99
C PRO A 12 -62.56 45.34 72.73
N VAL A 13 -61.82 45.39 71.62
CA VAL A 13 -61.12 46.64 71.27
C VAL A 13 -60.78 46.85 69.78
N ALA A 14 -61.80 47.21 68.99
CA ALA A 14 -61.59 47.89 67.72
C ALA A 14 -62.64 49.00 67.56
N THR A 15 -62.18 50.24 67.36
CA THR A 15 -63.08 51.36 67.04
C THR A 15 -62.74 51.87 65.65
N PHE A 16 -63.78 52.11 64.85
CA PHE A 16 -63.66 52.67 63.51
C PHE A 16 -63.63 54.20 63.64
N ALA A 17 -62.51 54.81 63.27
CA ALA A 17 -62.45 56.26 63.11
C ALA A 17 -63.04 56.65 61.74
N VAL A 18 -63.84 57.71 61.70
CA VAL A 18 -64.43 58.26 60.47
C VAL A 18 -63.27 58.69 59.54
N GLY A 19 -63.07 57.96 58.45
CA GLY A 19 -61.88 58.04 57.59
C GLY A 19 -61.31 56.67 57.16
N GLY A 20 -61.84 55.56 57.69
CA GLY A 20 -61.54 54.21 57.21
C GLY A 20 -60.30 53.54 57.82
N ALA A 21 -59.63 54.19 58.76
CA ALA A 21 -58.52 53.61 59.50
C ALA A 21 -59.01 52.90 60.77
N LEU A 22 -58.60 51.64 60.92
CA LEU A 22 -58.95 50.78 62.04
C LEU A 22 -57.92 50.99 63.16
N VAL A 23 -58.35 51.56 64.30
CA VAL A 23 -57.45 51.85 65.43
C VAL A 23 -57.63 50.75 66.47
N LEU A 24 -56.56 49.95 66.66
CA LEU A 24 -56.50 48.90 67.67
C LEU A 24 -55.90 49.48 68.96
N SER A 25 -56.61 49.28 70.06
CA SER A 25 -56.28 49.82 71.38
C SER A 25 -55.30 48.94 72.18
N ALA A 26 -54.98 47.76 71.67
CA ALA A 26 -53.97 46.84 72.18
C ALA A 26 -53.45 46.00 71.00
N ALA A 27 -52.21 45.49 71.11
CA ALA A 27 -51.68 44.58 70.10
C ALA A 27 -52.55 43.30 70.06
N PRO A 28 -53.15 42.94 68.90
CA PRO A 28 -53.98 41.74 68.82
C PRO A 28 -53.12 40.51 69.10
N THR A 29 -53.53 39.68 70.06
CA THR A 29 -52.93 38.38 70.31
C THR A 29 -53.53 37.37 69.34
N PHE A 30 -52.69 36.74 68.52
CA PHE A 30 -53.12 35.66 67.64
C PHE A 30 -53.39 34.38 68.46
N ASN A 31 -54.09 33.38 67.90
CA ASN A 31 -54.43 32.14 68.62
C ASN A 31 -53.24 31.39 69.24
N SER A 32 -52.00 31.74 68.87
CA SER A 32 -50.74 31.24 69.45
C SER A 32 -50.26 32.03 70.67
N GLY A 33 -50.96 33.07 71.12
CA GLY A 33 -50.53 33.99 72.18
C GLY A 33 -49.44 34.99 71.77
N ALA A 34 -48.98 34.94 70.51
CA ALA A 34 -47.99 35.88 69.99
C ALA A 34 -48.64 37.23 69.61
N SER A 35 -47.88 38.32 69.78
CA SER A 35 -48.27 39.68 69.39
C SER A 35 -47.82 40.07 67.98
N THR A 36 -47.01 39.22 67.34
CA THR A 36 -46.59 39.37 65.94
C THR A 36 -47.52 38.58 65.03
N PRO A 37 -48.02 39.16 63.93
CA PRO A 37 -48.79 38.40 62.94
C PRO A 37 -47.97 37.20 62.46
N PRO A 38 -48.54 35.98 62.44
CA PRO A 38 -47.92 34.90 61.68
C PRO A 38 -47.74 35.38 60.23
N PRO A 39 -46.61 35.05 59.57
CA PRO A 39 -46.37 35.54 58.22
C PRO A 39 -47.56 35.19 57.32
N ASP A 40 -48.31 36.21 56.87
CA ASP A 40 -49.58 36.07 56.14
C ASP A 40 -49.45 35.35 54.79
N ARG A 41 -48.23 35.11 54.34
CA ARG A 41 -47.87 34.18 53.29
C ARG A 41 -46.44 33.72 53.56
N GLU A 42 -46.26 32.41 53.69
CA GLU A 42 -44.93 31.82 53.65
C GLU A 42 -44.23 32.27 52.36
N PRO A 43 -43.03 32.87 52.45
CA PRO A 43 -42.37 33.48 51.30
C PRO A 43 -42.16 32.47 50.16
N ALA A 44 -42.16 32.96 48.92
CA ALA A 44 -41.72 32.17 47.77
C ALA A 44 -40.24 31.79 47.98
N CYS A 45 -39.89 30.52 47.74
CA CYS A 45 -38.49 30.10 47.88
C CYS A 45 -37.65 30.63 46.73
N PRO A 46 -36.45 31.21 47.01
CA PRO A 46 -35.54 31.64 45.96
C PRO A 46 -35.01 30.43 45.16
N PRO A 47 -34.48 30.65 43.94
CA PRO A 47 -33.77 29.62 43.20
C PRO A 47 -32.69 28.95 44.06
N GLY A 48 -32.56 27.63 43.93
CA GLY A 48 -31.71 26.81 44.79
C GLY A 48 -32.38 26.32 46.09
N ALA A 49 -33.60 26.76 46.40
CA ALA A 49 -34.35 26.29 47.55
C ALA A 49 -35.75 25.76 47.18
N GLN A 50 -36.24 24.77 47.94
CA GLN A 50 -37.60 24.26 47.85
C GLN A 50 -38.30 24.34 49.20
N TYR A 51 -39.63 24.50 49.16
CA TYR A 51 -40.44 24.50 50.36
C TYR A 51 -40.63 23.07 50.90
N LEU A 52 -40.25 22.83 52.15
CA LEU A 52 -40.50 21.56 52.85
C LEU A 52 -41.55 21.76 53.93
N THR A 53 -42.65 21.00 53.84
CA THR A 53 -43.74 20.99 54.85
C THR A 53 -43.24 20.61 56.24
N ALA A 54 -42.25 19.72 56.33
CA ALA A 54 -41.62 19.32 57.59
C ALA A 54 -40.79 20.43 58.24
N ALA A 55 -40.20 21.33 57.44
CA ALA A 55 -39.37 22.44 57.92
C ALA A 55 -40.16 23.76 58.07
N ARG A 56 -41.42 23.80 57.59
CA ARG A 56 -42.26 25.01 57.51
C ARG A 56 -41.49 26.22 56.96
N GLY A 57 -40.74 25.99 55.89
CA GLY A 57 -39.85 26.98 55.31
C GLY A 57 -39.06 26.47 54.11
N CYS A 58 -38.24 27.35 53.54
CA CYS A 58 -37.37 27.03 52.42
C CYS A 58 -36.13 26.28 52.89
N SER A 59 -35.85 25.16 52.24
CA SER A 59 -34.68 24.32 52.47
C SER A 59 -33.83 24.29 51.20
N ALA A 60 -32.52 24.08 51.35
CA ALA A 60 -31.64 23.92 50.20
C ALA A 60 -32.10 22.74 49.33
N CYS A 61 -32.01 22.90 48.01
CA CYS A 61 -32.33 21.84 47.09
C CYS A 61 -31.46 20.60 47.38
N PRO A 62 -32.01 19.38 47.40
CA PRO A 62 -31.21 18.19 47.61
C PRO A 62 -30.23 17.99 46.45
N ALA A 63 -29.05 17.43 46.74
CA ALA A 63 -28.10 17.03 45.71
C ALA A 63 -28.74 16.04 44.72
N GLY A 64 -28.30 16.07 43.46
CA GLY A 64 -28.93 15.30 42.37
C GLY A 64 -30.19 15.93 41.78
N ALA A 65 -30.67 17.03 42.35
CA ALA A 65 -31.80 17.80 41.84
C ALA A 65 -31.46 19.30 41.77
N TYR A 66 -32.30 20.04 41.04
CA TYR A 66 -32.26 21.49 40.98
C TYR A 66 -33.63 22.09 41.30
N CYS A 67 -33.60 23.31 41.83
CA CYS A 67 -34.78 24.02 42.26
C CYS A 67 -34.78 25.39 41.55
N PRO A 68 -35.64 25.61 40.54
CA PRO A 68 -35.68 26.89 39.81
C PRO A 68 -36.22 28.05 40.67
N GLY A 69 -36.79 27.75 41.84
CA GLY A 69 -37.46 28.71 42.73
C GLY A 69 -38.97 28.74 42.50
N ASP A 70 -39.70 29.20 43.51
CA ASP A 70 -41.15 29.32 43.44
C ASP A 70 -41.53 30.57 42.63
N PRO A 71 -42.31 30.46 41.54
CA PRO A 71 -42.76 31.62 40.77
C PRO A 71 -43.74 32.49 41.57
N SER A 72 -44.43 31.92 42.56
CA SER A 72 -45.24 32.68 43.52
C SER A 72 -45.39 31.92 44.85
N PRO A 73 -45.74 32.60 45.96
CA PRO A 73 -46.04 31.94 47.24
C PRO A 73 -47.19 30.92 47.17
N SER A 74 -48.01 30.99 46.12
CA SER A 74 -49.15 30.10 45.89
C SER A 74 -48.79 28.91 44.99
N THR A 75 -47.61 28.92 44.36
CA THR A 75 -47.17 27.91 43.39
C THR A 75 -45.82 27.36 43.84
N ARG A 76 -45.86 26.25 44.58
CA ARG A 76 -44.64 25.57 45.06
C ARG A 76 -44.09 24.66 43.97
N VAL A 77 -42.81 24.81 43.65
CA VAL A 77 -42.10 23.93 42.72
C VAL A 77 -41.25 22.94 43.53
N PRO A 78 -41.55 21.63 43.50
CA PRO A 78 -40.71 20.64 44.17
C PRO A 78 -39.35 20.52 43.46
N ALA A 79 -38.35 19.95 44.14
CA ALA A 79 -37.06 19.66 43.54
C ALA A 79 -37.22 18.79 42.28
N ILE A 80 -36.60 19.23 41.19
CA ILE A 80 -36.63 18.54 39.90
C ILE A 80 -35.32 17.78 39.77
N ALA A 81 -35.38 16.45 39.60
CA ALA A 81 -34.19 15.65 39.37
C ALA A 81 -33.46 16.14 38.12
N CYS A 82 -32.12 16.23 38.19
CA CYS A 82 -31.30 16.57 37.03
C CYS A 82 -31.58 15.62 35.89
N ALA A 83 -31.58 16.07 34.62
CA ALA A 83 -31.80 15.19 33.47
C ALA A 83 -30.67 14.15 33.34
N ALA A 84 -30.91 13.04 32.62
CA ALA A 84 -29.84 12.08 32.37
C ALA A 84 -28.70 12.78 31.60
N GLY A 85 -27.46 12.54 32.02
CA GLY A 85 -26.27 13.26 31.55
C GLY A 85 -25.86 14.48 32.37
N SER A 86 -26.67 14.89 33.36
CA SER A 86 -26.38 16.07 34.20
C SER A 86 -26.37 15.74 35.69
N VAL A 87 -25.61 16.51 36.45
CA VAL A 87 -25.41 16.33 37.89
C VAL A 87 -25.58 17.63 38.68
N SER A 88 -25.85 17.46 39.97
CA SER A 88 -25.91 18.53 40.97
C SER A 88 -25.14 18.07 42.22
N PRO A 89 -23.83 18.40 42.32
CA PRO A 89 -22.94 17.81 43.31
C PRO A 89 -23.16 18.35 44.73
N ALA A 90 -23.69 19.56 44.85
CA ALA A 90 -23.91 20.23 46.12
C ALA A 90 -25.39 20.59 46.30
N PRO A 91 -25.90 20.56 47.54
CA PRO A 91 -27.23 21.06 47.82
C PRO A 91 -27.32 22.56 47.52
N GLY A 92 -28.52 23.04 47.19
CA GLY A 92 -28.74 24.45 46.86
C GLY A 92 -28.67 24.80 45.37
N ALA A 93 -28.63 23.81 44.48
CA ALA A 93 -28.48 24.05 43.05
C ALA A 93 -29.75 24.66 42.41
N SER A 94 -29.56 25.76 41.66
CA SER A 94 -30.61 26.37 40.83
C SER A 94 -30.69 25.80 39.42
N GLY A 95 -29.72 24.97 39.02
CA GLY A 95 -29.65 24.28 37.74
C GLY A 95 -28.65 23.12 37.79
N CYS A 96 -28.70 22.22 36.81
CA CYS A 96 -27.80 21.08 36.71
C CYS A 96 -26.63 21.37 35.77
N GLN A 97 -25.50 20.72 36.02
CA GLN A 97 -24.30 20.82 35.19
C GLN A 97 -24.13 19.54 34.38
N LEU A 98 -23.75 19.67 33.11
CA LEU A 98 -23.53 18.52 32.25
C LEU A 98 -22.24 17.78 32.67
N CYS A 99 -22.26 16.45 32.55
CA CYS A 99 -21.05 15.67 32.74
C CYS A 99 -20.07 15.92 31.58
N PRO A 100 -18.77 16.11 31.86
CA PRO A 100 -17.78 16.29 30.82
C PRO A 100 -17.68 15.04 29.92
N VAL A 101 -17.17 15.24 28.70
CA VAL A 101 -16.87 14.14 27.77
C VAL A 101 -16.06 13.04 28.46
N GLY A 102 -16.38 11.78 28.13
CA GLY A 102 -15.75 10.62 28.74
C GLY A 102 -16.24 10.28 30.15
N THR A 103 -17.34 10.87 30.62
CA THR A 103 -17.99 10.50 31.89
C THR A 103 -19.51 10.44 31.77
N ALA A 104 -20.14 9.69 32.67
CA ALA A 104 -21.58 9.61 32.80
C ALA A 104 -22.00 9.87 34.27
N PRO A 105 -23.20 10.40 34.53
CA PRO A 105 -23.68 10.63 35.88
C PRO A 105 -23.88 9.32 36.64
N ASP A 106 -23.62 9.34 37.94
CA ASP A 106 -23.96 8.25 38.85
C ASP A 106 -25.48 8.11 39.02
N ALA A 107 -25.91 7.00 39.65
CA ALA A 107 -27.33 6.73 39.88
C ALA A 107 -28.03 7.84 40.70
N ALA A 108 -27.28 8.54 41.56
CA ALA A 108 -27.75 9.63 42.39
C ALA A 108 -27.74 11.00 41.68
N ARG A 109 -27.12 11.10 40.49
CA ARG A 109 -26.90 12.36 39.73
C ARG A 109 -26.15 13.43 40.53
N VAL A 110 -25.29 13.00 41.44
CA VAL A 110 -24.47 13.89 42.28
C VAL A 110 -23.08 14.04 41.69
N ARG A 111 -22.56 13.02 41.00
CA ARG A 111 -21.19 13.02 40.47
C ARG A 111 -21.14 12.39 39.09
N CYS A 112 -20.14 12.79 38.32
CA CYS A 112 -19.78 12.13 37.07
C CYS A 112 -18.69 11.11 37.34
N SER A 113 -18.86 9.90 36.80
CA SER A 113 -17.86 8.83 36.83
C SER A 113 -17.36 8.52 35.43
N ALA A 114 -16.07 8.22 35.31
CA ALA A 114 -15.47 7.74 34.08
C ALA A 114 -16.14 6.44 33.61
N CYS A 115 -16.27 6.27 32.30
CA CYS A 115 -16.84 5.05 31.77
C CYS A 115 -15.90 3.86 31.99
N ALA A 116 -16.50 2.69 32.16
CA ALA A 116 -15.78 1.42 32.28
C ALA A 116 -14.88 1.15 31.05
N GLU A 117 -13.91 0.27 31.21
CA GLU A 117 -12.98 -0.07 30.13
C GLU A 117 -13.72 -0.57 28.89
N GLY A 118 -13.34 -0.05 27.71
CA GLY A 118 -14.05 -0.32 26.46
C GLY A 118 -15.27 0.58 26.20
N PHE A 119 -15.59 1.53 27.09
CA PHE A 119 -16.71 2.45 26.91
C PHE A 119 -16.28 3.92 27.09
N HIS A 120 -17.02 4.83 26.48
CA HIS A 120 -16.82 6.27 26.60
C HIS A 120 -18.14 7.04 26.45
N ALA A 121 -18.17 8.26 26.99
CA ALA A 121 -19.21 9.23 26.68
C ALA A 121 -18.71 10.13 25.52
N PRO A 122 -19.30 10.06 24.32
CA PRO A 122 -18.81 10.78 23.14
C PRO A 122 -19.01 12.29 23.24
N GLU A 123 -20.08 12.72 23.90
CA GLU A 123 -20.50 14.12 23.98
C GLU A 123 -20.68 14.57 25.44
N GLU A 124 -20.56 15.88 25.67
CA GLU A 124 -20.87 16.46 26.97
C GLU A 124 -22.35 16.23 27.31
N GLY A 125 -22.63 15.80 28.53
CA GLY A 125 -23.99 15.44 28.91
C GLY A 125 -24.47 14.09 28.40
N SER A 126 -23.58 13.19 27.98
CA SER A 126 -23.98 11.83 27.60
C SER A 126 -24.65 11.11 28.79
N PRO A 127 -25.86 10.56 28.64
CA PRO A 127 -26.58 9.93 29.74
C PRO A 127 -26.04 8.54 30.09
N VAL A 128 -25.41 7.86 29.13
CA VAL A 128 -24.90 6.50 29.24
C VAL A 128 -23.58 6.41 28.47
N CYS A 129 -22.67 5.56 28.96
CA CYS A 129 -21.43 5.26 28.27
C CYS A 129 -21.67 4.35 27.06
N ALA A 130 -21.22 4.78 25.88
CA ALA A 130 -21.28 4.02 24.65
C ALA A 130 -20.01 3.16 24.47
N PRO A 131 -20.08 1.98 23.84
CA PRO A 131 -18.91 1.17 23.58
C PRO A 131 -17.96 1.85 22.57
N CYS A 132 -16.65 1.67 22.72
CA CYS A 132 -15.71 2.03 21.66
C CYS A 132 -16.02 1.20 20.41
N GLY A 133 -16.24 1.88 19.29
CA GLY A 133 -16.48 1.25 18.00
C GLY A 133 -15.23 0.53 17.47
N ALA A 134 -15.44 -0.32 16.45
CA ALA A 134 -14.35 -0.90 15.68
C ALA A 134 -13.43 0.20 15.11
N GLY A 135 -12.16 -0.10 14.94
CA GLY A 135 -11.11 0.84 14.56
C GLY A 135 -10.58 1.70 15.72
N SER A 136 -11.19 1.66 16.91
CA SER A 136 -10.72 2.40 18.07
C SER A 136 -10.50 1.51 19.28
N ALA A 137 -9.61 1.94 20.16
CA ALA A 137 -9.35 1.33 21.46
C ALA A 137 -9.62 2.35 22.58
N TRP A 138 -10.11 1.85 23.70
CA TRP A 138 -10.32 2.65 24.89
C TRP A 138 -9.00 3.09 25.52
N ALA A 139 -8.96 4.33 26.00
CA ALA A 139 -7.84 4.90 26.73
C ALA A 139 -8.33 5.86 27.83
N ARG A 140 -7.50 6.01 28.88
CA ARG A 140 -7.68 7.03 29.92
C ARG A 140 -6.83 8.27 29.62
N ARG A 141 -7.39 9.46 29.86
CA ARG A 141 -6.65 10.72 29.82
C ARG A 141 -7.00 11.62 31.00
N PRO A 142 -6.06 12.43 31.50
CA PRO A 142 -6.36 13.37 32.58
C PRO A 142 -7.48 14.33 32.17
N ALA A 143 -8.44 14.51 33.06
CA ALA A 143 -9.54 15.44 32.94
C ALA A 143 -9.03 16.89 32.95
N ALA A 144 -9.75 17.79 32.29
CA ALA A 144 -9.44 19.22 32.35
C ALA A 144 -9.70 19.78 33.76
N ASN A 145 -8.86 20.72 34.22
CA ASN A 145 -8.98 21.33 35.56
C ASN A 145 -10.36 21.95 35.83
N ALA A 146 -11.06 22.41 34.79
CA ALA A 146 -12.38 23.04 34.91
C ALA A 146 -13.51 22.06 35.31
N SER A 147 -13.37 20.77 34.98
CA SER A 147 -14.39 19.74 35.25
C SER A 147 -14.05 18.81 36.41
N LEU A 148 -12.89 19.03 37.07
CA LEU A 148 -12.41 18.21 38.17
C LEU A 148 -13.36 18.18 39.39
N PHE A 149 -14.15 19.24 39.58
CA PHE A 149 -15.09 19.33 40.71
C PHE A 149 -16.37 18.49 40.52
N LEU A 150 -16.69 18.11 39.27
CA LEU A 150 -17.84 17.27 38.92
C LEU A 150 -17.51 15.77 39.03
N LEU A 151 -16.23 15.44 38.99
CA LEU A 151 -15.72 14.08 39.02
C LEU A 151 -15.73 13.49 40.44
N ALA A 152 -15.72 12.16 40.52
CA ALA A 152 -15.47 11.47 41.76
C ALA A 152 -14.06 11.81 42.31
N PRO A 153 -13.85 11.94 43.64
CA PRO A 153 -12.57 12.33 44.24
C PRO A 153 -11.39 11.40 43.90
N SER A 154 -11.69 10.16 43.54
CA SER A 154 -10.73 9.12 43.12
C SER A 154 -10.45 9.13 41.61
N GLU A 155 -11.20 9.89 40.82
CA GLU A 155 -11.14 9.88 39.36
C GLU A 155 -10.66 11.24 38.87
N ARG A 156 -9.44 11.27 38.32
CA ARG A 156 -8.90 12.44 37.62
C ARG A 156 -8.77 12.22 36.12
N ASP A 157 -9.23 11.07 35.63
CA ASP A 157 -9.15 10.68 34.23
C ASP A 157 -10.55 10.55 33.63
N VAL A 158 -10.65 10.83 32.34
CA VAL A 158 -11.83 10.61 31.51
C VAL A 158 -11.56 9.48 30.52
N SER A 159 -12.60 8.72 30.17
CA SER A 159 -12.51 7.65 29.18
C SER A 159 -12.68 8.22 27.76
N LEU A 160 -11.80 7.84 26.83
CA LEU A 160 -11.88 8.23 25.43
C LEU A 160 -11.62 7.02 24.54
N CYS A 161 -12.27 6.95 23.38
CA CYS A 161 -11.86 6.03 22.32
C CYS A 161 -10.85 6.71 21.41
N VAL A 162 -9.68 6.09 21.27
CA VAL A 162 -8.60 6.56 20.42
C VAL A 162 -8.53 5.64 19.22
N GLU A 163 -8.52 6.23 18.02
CA GLU A 163 -8.37 5.48 16.78
C GLU A 163 -7.05 4.70 16.79
N CYS A 164 -7.08 3.49 16.25
CA CYS A 164 -5.90 2.68 16.07
C CYS A 164 -4.93 3.39 15.12
N ALA A 165 -3.71 3.64 15.60
CA ALA A 165 -2.64 4.21 14.78
C ALA A 165 -2.30 3.31 13.60
N ARG A 166 -1.62 3.89 12.59
CA ARG A 166 -1.08 3.13 11.44
C ARG A 166 -0.27 1.93 11.89
N GLY A 167 -0.43 0.82 11.18
CA GLY A 167 0.14 -0.48 11.56
C GLY A 167 -0.71 -1.28 12.55
N LYS A 168 -1.86 -0.74 12.97
CA LYS A 168 -2.80 -1.43 13.87
C LYS A 168 -4.23 -1.36 13.34
N TYR A 169 -5.05 -2.30 13.79
CA TYR A 169 -6.47 -2.40 13.47
C TYR A 169 -7.27 -2.90 14.67
N GLN A 170 -8.59 -2.73 14.63
CA GLN A 170 -9.48 -3.35 15.60
C GLN A 170 -10.84 -3.64 14.95
N ASP A 171 -11.24 -4.90 14.97
CA ASP A 171 -12.47 -5.42 14.37
C ASP A 171 -13.60 -5.64 15.39
N LEU A 172 -13.30 -5.63 16.68
CA LEU A 172 -14.26 -5.84 17.75
C LEU A 172 -14.61 -4.53 18.48
N LEU A 173 -15.83 -4.47 19.04
CA LEU A 173 -16.25 -3.37 19.89
C LEU A 173 -15.72 -3.53 21.33
N SER A 174 -15.72 -2.43 22.07
CA SER A 174 -15.34 -2.37 23.49
C SER A 174 -13.95 -2.88 23.81
N GLN A 175 -13.01 -2.68 22.88
CA GLN A 175 -11.64 -3.12 23.05
C GLN A 175 -10.79 -2.05 23.72
N THR A 176 -9.85 -2.50 24.54
CA THR A 176 -8.89 -1.64 25.26
C THR A 176 -7.57 -1.50 24.53
N GLU A 177 -7.31 -2.35 23.54
CA GLU A 177 -6.08 -2.34 22.76
C GLU A 177 -6.37 -2.56 21.27
N CYS A 178 -5.51 -2.02 20.41
CA CYS A 178 -5.54 -2.25 18.97
C CYS A 178 -4.62 -3.42 18.60
N LYS A 179 -5.12 -4.33 17.75
CA LYS A 179 -4.35 -5.45 17.21
C LYS A 179 -3.28 -4.94 16.25
N THR A 180 -2.06 -5.45 16.34
CA THR A 180 -0.96 -5.09 15.43
C THR A 180 -1.03 -5.90 14.14
N CYS A 181 -0.76 -5.25 13.00
CA CYS A 181 -0.50 -5.97 11.77
C CYS A 181 0.76 -6.84 11.93
N GLY A 182 0.68 -8.08 11.46
CA GLY A 182 1.78 -9.05 11.55
C GLY A 182 2.72 -8.96 10.35
N ALA A 183 3.93 -9.49 10.52
CA ALA A 183 4.84 -9.83 9.42
C ALA A 183 5.20 -8.65 8.49
N GLY A 184 5.49 -7.48 9.09
CA GLY A 184 5.92 -6.28 8.37
C GLY A 184 4.82 -5.57 7.58
N GLN A 185 3.57 -6.01 7.69
CA GLN A 185 2.42 -5.31 7.11
C GLN A 185 2.01 -4.11 7.96
N GLU A 186 1.37 -3.13 7.34
CA GLU A 186 0.83 -1.97 8.03
C GLU A 186 -0.53 -1.50 7.45
N THR A 187 -1.28 -0.77 8.26
CA THR A 187 -2.49 -0.07 7.83
C THR A 187 -2.13 1.35 7.40
N PHE A 188 -2.63 1.77 6.22
CA PHE A 188 -2.32 3.08 5.65
C PHE A 188 -3.18 4.21 6.22
N ALA A 189 -4.36 3.86 6.73
CA ALA A 189 -5.26 4.75 7.45
C ALA A 189 -5.27 4.41 8.95
N ALA A 190 -5.43 5.44 9.79
CA ALA A 190 -5.82 5.22 11.18
C ALA A 190 -7.25 4.68 11.23
N GLY A 191 -7.61 4.02 12.33
CA GLY A 191 -8.98 3.54 12.50
C GLY A 191 -9.31 2.28 11.70
N ALA A 192 -8.32 1.48 11.31
CA ALA A 192 -8.55 0.30 10.46
C ALA A 192 -9.48 -0.72 11.14
N LEU A 193 -10.51 -1.15 10.40
CA LEU A 193 -11.61 -1.98 10.90
C LEU A 193 -11.36 -3.48 10.79
N SER A 194 -10.38 -3.92 10.01
CA SER A 194 -10.13 -5.36 9.79
C SER A 194 -8.67 -5.66 9.48
N ARG A 195 -8.33 -6.95 9.56
CA ARG A 195 -7.00 -7.47 9.19
C ARG A 195 -6.71 -7.31 7.70
N ASP A 196 -7.72 -7.26 6.85
CA ASP A 196 -7.55 -7.12 5.39
C ASP A 196 -6.99 -5.75 5.00
N ALA A 197 -7.07 -4.77 5.91
CA ALA A 197 -6.41 -3.48 5.76
C ALA A 197 -4.90 -3.52 6.05
N CYS A 198 -4.37 -4.62 6.60
CA CYS A 198 -2.93 -4.83 6.79
C CYS A 198 -2.31 -5.24 5.45
N LEU A 199 -1.62 -4.31 4.83
CA LEU A 199 -1.02 -4.47 3.50
C LEU A 199 0.48 -4.19 3.58
N CYS A 200 1.27 -4.72 2.64
CA CYS A 200 2.69 -4.37 2.58
C CYS A 200 2.87 -2.91 2.12
N PRO A 201 3.84 -2.18 2.73
CA PRO A 201 4.23 -0.84 2.29
C PRO A 201 4.65 -0.79 0.82
N PRO A 202 4.65 0.40 0.16
CA PRO A 202 5.24 0.53 -1.16
C PRO A 202 6.71 0.09 -1.14
N GLN A 203 7.21 -0.47 -2.25
CA GLN A 203 8.55 -1.10 -2.33
C GLN A 203 8.68 -2.43 -1.57
N PHE A 204 7.62 -2.94 -0.95
CA PHE A 204 7.60 -4.26 -0.33
C PHE A 204 6.46 -5.10 -0.91
N TYR A 205 6.62 -6.43 -0.86
CA TYR A 205 5.59 -7.36 -1.26
C TYR A 205 5.55 -8.57 -0.32
N LEU A 206 4.41 -9.26 -0.31
CA LEU A 206 4.25 -10.49 0.46
C LEU A 206 4.71 -11.69 -0.38
N PRO A 207 5.75 -12.44 0.01
CA PRO A 207 6.19 -13.62 -0.72
C PRO A 207 5.28 -14.81 -0.42
N ILE A 208 5.20 -15.77 -1.35
CA ILE A 208 4.55 -17.06 -1.11
C ILE A 208 5.39 -17.80 -0.05
N ALA A 209 4.86 -17.92 1.16
CA ALA A 209 5.57 -18.59 2.24
C ALA A 209 5.68 -20.09 2.00
N ALA A 210 6.81 -20.66 2.43
CA ALA A 210 6.97 -22.11 2.52
C ALA A 210 5.91 -22.70 3.48
N PRO A 211 5.46 -23.95 3.25
CA PRO A 211 4.49 -24.59 4.14
C PRO A 211 4.99 -24.59 5.59
N GLY A 212 4.22 -23.95 6.48
CA GLY A 212 4.55 -23.81 7.91
C GLY A 212 5.30 -22.54 8.31
N ALA A 213 5.64 -21.65 7.37
CA ALA A 213 6.23 -20.34 7.66
C ALA A 213 5.21 -19.20 7.52
N GLN A 214 5.31 -18.17 8.36
CA GLN A 214 4.52 -16.95 8.23
C GLN A 214 5.13 -16.07 7.12
N ALA A 215 4.34 -15.70 6.10
CA ALA A 215 4.79 -14.76 5.08
C ALA A 215 5.02 -13.38 5.70
N SER A 216 6.20 -12.80 5.50
CA SER A 216 6.56 -11.45 5.94
C SER A 216 6.86 -10.58 4.73
N CYS A 217 6.49 -9.31 4.78
CA CYS A 217 6.80 -8.35 3.72
C CYS A 217 8.32 -8.30 3.50
N VAL A 218 8.74 -8.51 2.26
CA VAL A 218 10.14 -8.44 1.82
C VAL A 218 10.31 -7.34 0.78
N GLU A 219 11.53 -6.83 0.66
CA GLU A 219 11.86 -5.75 -0.28
C GLU A 219 11.62 -6.20 -1.73
N CYS A 220 11.12 -5.28 -2.55
CA CYS A 220 10.81 -5.55 -3.96
C CYS A 220 12.07 -5.95 -4.74
N PRO A 221 12.04 -7.02 -5.55
CA PRO A 221 13.20 -7.43 -6.34
C PRO A 221 13.59 -6.35 -7.34
N LYS A 222 14.90 -6.24 -7.61
CA LYS A 222 15.40 -5.27 -8.60
C LYS A 222 14.78 -5.55 -9.97
N GLY A 223 14.25 -4.52 -10.61
CA GLY A 223 13.56 -4.63 -11.90
C GLY A 223 12.06 -4.90 -11.80
N MET A 224 11.50 -4.85 -10.58
CA MET A 224 10.07 -4.85 -10.33
C MET A 224 9.62 -3.58 -9.60
N GLU A 225 8.35 -3.22 -9.79
CA GLU A 225 7.63 -2.19 -9.07
C GLU A 225 6.56 -2.86 -8.18
N CYS A 226 6.69 -2.66 -6.87
CA CYS A 226 5.74 -3.14 -5.87
C CYS A 226 4.90 -1.98 -5.35
N LYS A 227 3.61 -2.00 -5.69
CA LYS A 227 2.61 -1.08 -5.15
C LYS A 227 2.12 -1.55 -3.79
N ILE A 228 1.36 -0.69 -3.12
CA ILE A 228 0.73 -1.00 -1.84
C ILE A 228 -0.10 -2.29 -1.95
N GLY A 229 0.09 -3.22 -1.01
CA GLY A 229 -0.65 -4.49 -1.02
C GLY A 229 -0.21 -5.49 -2.08
N SER A 230 0.99 -5.33 -2.66
CA SER A 230 1.55 -6.31 -3.59
C SER A 230 1.73 -7.67 -2.91
N ASP A 231 1.13 -8.70 -3.48
CA ASP A 231 1.24 -10.09 -2.99
C ASP A 231 1.66 -11.01 -4.15
N ALA A 232 2.66 -11.86 -3.90
CA ALA A 232 3.10 -12.86 -4.87
C ALA A 232 2.07 -13.97 -5.09
N ALA A 233 1.12 -14.19 -4.18
CA ALA A 233 0.01 -15.12 -4.40
C ALA A 233 -0.93 -14.66 -5.53
N ASN A 234 -0.91 -13.37 -5.90
CA ASN A 234 -1.74 -12.80 -6.96
C ASN A 234 -1.10 -12.88 -8.36
N PHE A 235 0.08 -13.51 -8.52
CA PHE A 235 0.71 -13.63 -9.84
C PHE A 235 -0.17 -14.43 -10.83
N PRO A 236 -0.35 -13.95 -12.07
CA PRO A 236 -1.11 -14.68 -13.09
C PRO A 236 -0.36 -15.97 -13.49
N GLY A 237 -0.98 -17.13 -13.23
CA GLY A 237 -0.46 -18.45 -13.61
C GLY A 237 0.52 -19.09 -12.63
N GLY A 238 0.93 -18.39 -11.56
CA GLY A 238 1.90 -18.87 -10.60
C GLY A 238 1.26 -19.37 -9.32
N GLY A 239 0.85 -20.64 -9.25
CA GLY A 239 0.65 -21.46 -8.03
C GLY A 239 -0.31 -20.99 -6.92
N GLY A 240 -0.71 -19.72 -6.88
CA GLY A 240 -1.68 -19.15 -5.95
C GLY A 240 -3.09 -19.44 -6.46
N ALA A 241 -3.89 -20.10 -5.62
CA ALA A 241 -5.17 -20.70 -5.95
C ALA A 241 -6.32 -19.70 -6.25
N THR A 242 -6.03 -18.45 -6.57
CA THR A 242 -7.03 -17.48 -7.00
C THR A 242 -6.38 -16.61 -8.07
N GLY A 243 -6.97 -16.57 -9.26
CA GLY A 243 -6.73 -15.50 -10.23
C GLY A 243 -7.21 -14.17 -9.64
N GLY A 244 -6.47 -13.69 -8.66
CA GLY A 244 -6.87 -12.63 -7.76
C GLY A 244 -6.89 -11.30 -8.48
N THR A 245 -7.94 -10.53 -8.27
CA THR A 245 -8.04 -9.11 -8.63
C THR A 245 -7.14 -8.21 -7.75
N GLY A 246 -6.15 -8.79 -7.05
CA GLY A 246 -5.27 -8.10 -6.13
C GLY A 246 -4.01 -7.57 -6.79
N GLU A 247 -3.31 -6.68 -6.10
CA GLU A 247 -2.03 -6.13 -6.56
C GLU A 247 -0.92 -7.18 -6.45
N PHE A 248 0.01 -7.15 -7.40
CA PHE A 248 1.19 -8.02 -7.45
C PHE A 248 2.40 -7.23 -7.96
N PRO A 249 3.64 -7.66 -7.66
CA PRO A 249 4.85 -7.02 -8.18
C PRO A 249 4.87 -7.03 -9.72
N ARG A 250 4.97 -5.86 -10.35
CA ARG A 250 4.99 -5.74 -11.82
C ARG A 250 6.41 -5.52 -12.32
N LEU A 251 6.78 -6.17 -13.42
CA LEU A 251 8.08 -5.97 -14.05
C LEU A 251 8.18 -4.56 -14.64
N LEU A 252 9.30 -3.90 -14.40
CA LEU A 252 9.64 -2.66 -15.08
C LEU A 252 10.03 -2.93 -16.55
N PRO A 253 9.93 -1.94 -17.44
CA PRO A 253 10.42 -2.08 -18.80
C PRO A 253 11.91 -2.45 -18.80
N ARG A 254 12.35 -3.23 -19.80
CA ARG A 254 13.70 -3.86 -19.89
C ARG A 254 13.92 -5.04 -18.93
N PHE A 255 12.94 -5.44 -18.14
CA PHE A 255 13.02 -6.63 -17.27
C PHE A 255 11.98 -7.69 -17.65
N TRP A 256 12.31 -8.95 -17.37
CA TRP A 256 11.46 -10.10 -17.67
C TRP A 256 11.61 -11.18 -16.60
N SER A 257 10.53 -11.90 -16.28
CA SER A 257 10.55 -13.11 -15.45
C SER A 257 9.68 -14.20 -16.08
N SER A 258 9.90 -15.45 -15.69
CA SER A 258 9.10 -16.59 -16.15
C SER A 258 7.78 -16.69 -15.38
N THR A 259 6.76 -17.32 -15.95
CA THR A 259 5.49 -17.62 -15.25
C THR A 259 5.68 -18.62 -14.10
N ASP A 260 6.65 -19.53 -14.23
CA ASP A 260 6.93 -20.57 -13.22
C ASP A 260 7.70 -20.01 -12.02
N GLU A 261 8.54 -18.99 -12.25
CA GLU A 261 9.39 -18.35 -11.25
C GLU A 261 9.26 -16.82 -11.37
N PRO A 262 8.10 -16.24 -11.00
CA PRO A 262 7.79 -14.84 -11.27
C PRO A 262 8.72 -13.86 -10.55
N THR A 263 9.29 -14.25 -9.40
CA THR A 263 10.25 -13.45 -8.62
C THR A 263 11.69 -13.48 -9.16
N SER A 264 11.99 -14.33 -10.14
CA SER A 264 13.30 -14.40 -10.78
C SER A 264 13.39 -13.39 -11.93
N VAL A 265 14.00 -12.24 -11.65
CA VAL A 265 14.06 -11.11 -12.60
C VAL A 265 15.32 -11.16 -13.45
N TYR A 266 15.14 -11.19 -14.77
CA TYR A 266 16.21 -11.13 -15.78
C TYR A 266 16.22 -9.78 -16.49
N LEU A 267 17.43 -9.28 -16.79
CA LEU A 267 17.63 -8.06 -17.55
C LEU A 267 17.62 -8.37 -19.05
N CYS A 268 16.76 -7.69 -19.80
CA CYS A 268 16.69 -7.80 -21.24
C CYS A 268 17.64 -6.83 -21.96
N LEU A 269 17.91 -7.14 -23.23
CA LEU A 269 18.80 -6.35 -24.07
C LEU A 269 18.33 -4.89 -24.20
N ASN A 270 17.04 -4.69 -24.43
CA ASN A 270 16.41 -3.39 -24.52
C ASN A 270 14.94 -3.45 -24.07
N GLU A 271 14.32 -2.27 -23.94
CA GLU A 271 12.91 -2.11 -23.56
C GLU A 271 11.93 -2.59 -24.65
N LYS A 272 12.33 -2.54 -25.93
CA LYS A 272 11.51 -3.01 -27.05
C LYS A 272 11.33 -4.54 -27.07
N VAL A 273 12.28 -5.28 -26.51
CA VAL A 273 12.23 -6.73 -26.34
C VAL A 273 11.33 -7.10 -25.16
N CYS A 274 11.51 -6.38 -24.05
CA CYS A 274 10.80 -6.62 -22.79
C CYS A 274 10.05 -5.35 -22.37
N PRO A 275 8.73 -5.27 -22.69
CA PRO A 275 7.91 -4.13 -22.34
C PRO A 275 7.63 -4.04 -20.82
N GLY A 276 7.99 -5.08 -20.06
CA GLY A 276 7.65 -5.21 -18.64
C GLY A 276 6.20 -5.68 -18.44
N GLY A 277 5.67 -5.44 -17.23
CA GLY A 277 4.33 -5.84 -16.83
C GLY A 277 4.26 -7.22 -16.20
N GLU A 278 3.51 -8.13 -16.82
CA GLU A 278 3.27 -9.48 -16.28
C GLU A 278 4.41 -10.46 -16.62
N PRO A 279 4.68 -11.45 -15.76
CA PRO A 279 5.62 -12.52 -16.06
C PRO A 279 5.28 -13.24 -17.38
N GLY A 280 6.30 -13.67 -18.11
CA GLY A 280 6.17 -14.44 -19.34
C GLY A 280 5.84 -13.62 -20.60
N LYS A 281 5.58 -12.32 -20.50
CA LYS A 281 5.28 -11.48 -21.68
C LYS A 281 6.55 -11.00 -22.37
N CYS A 282 6.66 -11.34 -23.66
CA CYS A 282 7.69 -10.85 -24.57
C CYS A 282 7.08 -10.00 -25.68
N ALA A 283 7.78 -8.96 -26.12
CA ALA A 283 7.39 -8.23 -27.31
C ALA A 283 7.86 -8.94 -28.59
N GLN A 284 7.27 -8.56 -29.73
CA GLN A 284 7.66 -9.04 -31.08
C GLN A 284 7.56 -10.57 -31.26
N GLY A 285 6.78 -11.26 -30.43
CA GLY A 285 6.67 -12.73 -30.45
C GLY A 285 7.99 -13.42 -30.10
N ALA A 286 8.93 -12.71 -29.48
CA ALA A 286 10.14 -13.30 -28.96
C ALA A 286 9.79 -14.32 -27.86
N THR A 287 10.63 -15.35 -27.75
CA THR A 287 10.44 -16.49 -26.86
C THR A 287 11.73 -16.75 -26.10
N SER A 288 11.70 -17.72 -25.17
CA SER A 288 12.81 -18.12 -24.29
C SER A 288 13.16 -17.11 -23.18
N LEU A 289 14.13 -17.48 -22.34
CA LEU A 289 14.60 -16.67 -21.21
C LEU A 289 14.99 -15.26 -21.67
N ALA A 290 14.50 -14.23 -20.95
CA ALA A 290 14.71 -12.82 -21.27
C ALA A 290 14.36 -12.45 -22.73
N CYS A 291 13.43 -13.20 -23.33
CA CYS A 291 12.96 -12.99 -24.71
C CYS A 291 14.11 -12.96 -25.74
N ALA A 292 15.17 -13.74 -25.51
CA ALA A 292 16.37 -13.71 -26.34
C ALA A 292 16.22 -14.44 -27.69
N THR A 293 15.10 -15.10 -27.98
CA THR A 293 14.91 -15.88 -29.20
C THR A 293 13.78 -15.32 -30.05
N CYS A 294 14.10 -14.84 -31.25
CA CYS A 294 13.09 -14.42 -32.21
C CYS A 294 12.23 -15.60 -32.72
N PRO A 295 10.98 -15.34 -33.14
CA PRO A 295 10.10 -16.35 -33.73
C PRO A 295 10.66 -16.92 -35.05
N ARG A 296 10.12 -18.07 -35.49
CA ARG A 296 10.57 -18.75 -36.71
C ARG A 296 10.52 -17.83 -37.93
N GLY A 297 11.57 -17.86 -38.75
CA GLY A 297 11.69 -17.02 -39.96
C GLY A 297 12.14 -15.59 -39.68
N THR A 298 12.57 -15.27 -38.45
CA THR A 298 13.12 -13.96 -38.09
C THR A 298 14.46 -14.10 -37.36
N TYR A 299 15.29 -13.05 -37.39
CA TYR A 299 16.60 -13.02 -36.75
C TYR A 299 16.83 -11.69 -36.02
N TRP A 300 17.75 -11.70 -35.06
CA TRP A 300 18.11 -10.50 -34.31
C TRP A 300 19.00 -9.57 -35.14
N ALA A 301 18.53 -8.35 -35.35
CA ALA A 301 19.33 -7.26 -35.90
C ALA A 301 18.96 -5.94 -35.21
N SER A 302 19.97 -5.15 -34.80
CA SER A 302 19.76 -3.80 -34.24
C SER A 302 18.71 -3.70 -33.11
N GLY A 303 18.53 -4.77 -32.32
CA GLY A 303 17.59 -4.81 -31.20
C GLY A 303 16.13 -5.08 -31.56
N GLU A 304 15.85 -5.58 -32.78
CA GLU A 304 14.52 -6.03 -33.22
C GLU A 304 14.64 -7.36 -33.98
N CYS A 305 13.52 -8.10 -34.05
CA CYS A 305 13.42 -9.32 -34.85
C CYS A 305 13.04 -8.98 -36.30
N VAL A 306 13.99 -9.12 -37.21
CA VAL A 306 13.82 -8.84 -38.65
C VAL A 306 13.50 -10.13 -39.41
N ALA A 307 12.60 -10.06 -40.39
CA ALA A 307 12.23 -11.20 -41.22
C ALA A 307 13.37 -11.65 -42.15
N CYS A 308 13.51 -12.96 -42.33
CA CYS A 308 14.40 -13.56 -43.32
C CYS A 308 13.83 -13.33 -44.74
N ASN A 309 14.71 -13.09 -45.71
CA ASN A 309 14.32 -13.01 -47.12
C ASN A 309 14.15 -14.41 -47.72
N ASP A 310 13.33 -14.55 -48.78
CA ASP A 310 13.04 -15.83 -49.46
C ASP A 310 14.29 -16.53 -50.03
N PHE A 311 15.34 -15.77 -50.34
CA PHE A 311 16.61 -16.33 -50.79
C PHE A 311 17.40 -16.97 -49.63
N GLU A 312 17.34 -16.37 -48.43
CA GLU A 312 18.04 -16.86 -47.23
C GLU A 312 17.35 -18.07 -46.59
N THR A 313 16.06 -18.26 -46.87
CA THR A 313 15.31 -19.44 -46.41
C THR A 313 15.49 -20.66 -47.32
N SER A 314 16.06 -20.48 -48.51
CA SER A 314 16.31 -21.57 -49.45
C SER A 314 17.50 -22.44 -49.00
N LEU A 315 17.38 -23.77 -49.12
CA LEU A 315 18.48 -24.73 -48.90
C LEU A 315 19.66 -24.54 -49.87
N TRP A 316 19.47 -23.70 -50.90
CA TRP A 316 20.48 -23.36 -51.88
C TRP A 316 21.65 -22.63 -51.25
N LEU A 317 21.38 -21.57 -50.48
CA LEU A 317 22.42 -20.75 -49.86
C LEU A 317 23.18 -21.53 -48.79
N PHE A 318 22.48 -22.37 -48.01
CA PHE A 318 23.07 -23.28 -47.03
C PHE A 318 22.25 -24.57 -46.91
N PRO A 319 22.84 -25.79 -47.04
CA PRO A 319 24.27 -26.10 -47.14
C PRO A 319 24.80 -26.29 -48.59
N LEU A 320 23.97 -26.19 -49.63
CA LEU A 320 24.34 -26.64 -50.99
C LEU A 320 25.45 -25.79 -51.65
N MET A 321 25.33 -24.46 -51.60
CA MET A 321 26.29 -23.56 -52.25
C MET A 321 27.73 -23.73 -51.72
N PRO A 322 27.99 -23.78 -50.38
CA PRO A 322 29.33 -24.08 -49.86
C PRO A 322 29.88 -25.44 -50.29
N CYS A 323 29.04 -26.48 -50.38
CA CYS A 323 29.47 -27.82 -50.79
C CYS A 323 29.81 -27.89 -52.28
N LEU A 324 29.02 -27.22 -53.14
CA LEU A 324 29.21 -27.26 -54.60
C LEU A 324 30.34 -26.33 -55.05
N PHE A 325 30.41 -25.12 -54.50
CA PHE A 325 31.36 -24.10 -54.93
C PHE A 325 32.60 -24.00 -54.04
N GLY A 326 32.61 -24.62 -52.85
CA GLY A 326 33.76 -24.58 -51.95
C GLY A 326 35.04 -25.13 -52.57
N CYS A 327 34.97 -26.33 -53.14
CA CYS A 327 36.11 -26.96 -53.83
C CYS A 327 36.66 -26.11 -55.01
N PRO A 328 35.84 -25.66 -55.98
CA PRO A 328 36.36 -24.83 -57.08
C PRO A 328 36.86 -23.46 -56.63
N ILE A 329 36.26 -22.83 -55.61
CA ILE A 329 36.77 -21.57 -55.03
C ILE A 329 38.15 -21.78 -54.41
N VAL A 330 38.35 -22.85 -53.63
CA VAL A 330 39.67 -23.18 -53.04
C VAL A 330 40.71 -23.44 -54.14
N CYS A 331 40.35 -24.17 -55.19
CA CYS A 331 41.23 -24.38 -56.35
C CYS A 331 41.59 -23.06 -57.05
N LEU A 332 40.62 -22.16 -57.24
CA LEU A 332 40.83 -20.85 -57.84
C LEU A 332 41.71 -19.95 -56.97
N LEU A 333 41.49 -19.94 -55.66
CA LEU A 333 42.32 -19.20 -54.69
C LEU A 333 43.75 -19.74 -54.66
N TYR A 334 43.92 -21.07 -54.67
CA TYR A 334 45.24 -21.68 -54.76
C TYR A 334 45.96 -21.33 -56.08
N TRP A 335 45.24 -21.36 -57.21
CA TRP A 335 45.76 -20.94 -58.50
C TRP A 335 46.16 -19.46 -58.50
N ALA A 336 45.31 -18.59 -57.96
CA ALA A 336 45.56 -17.15 -57.88
C ALA A 336 46.71 -16.80 -56.90
N ALA A 337 46.86 -17.58 -55.82
CA ALA A 337 47.92 -17.40 -54.83
C ALA A 337 49.28 -17.96 -55.30
N ARG A 338 49.30 -18.79 -56.33
CA ARG A 338 50.54 -19.39 -56.87
C ARG A 338 51.36 -18.34 -57.61
N THR A 339 52.25 -17.68 -56.88
CA THR A 339 53.28 -16.81 -57.46
C THR A 339 54.62 -17.54 -57.49
N PRO A 340 55.28 -17.68 -58.66
CA PRO A 340 56.62 -18.28 -58.72
C PRO A 340 57.62 -17.44 -57.93
N ALA A 341 58.58 -18.10 -57.27
CA ALA A 341 59.52 -17.46 -56.33
C ALA A 341 60.29 -16.27 -56.94
N GLU A 342 60.57 -16.32 -58.23
CA GLU A 342 61.24 -15.27 -59.00
C GLU A 342 60.46 -13.94 -59.05
N ASN A 343 59.14 -13.98 -58.87
CA ASN A 343 58.25 -12.81 -58.96
C ASN A 343 57.90 -12.20 -57.60
N TRP A 344 58.44 -12.72 -56.49
CA TRP A 344 58.12 -12.24 -55.13
C TRP A 344 58.64 -10.83 -54.85
N SER A 345 59.70 -10.38 -55.53
CA SER A 345 60.28 -9.04 -55.36
C SER A 345 59.49 -7.93 -56.07
N ARG A 346 58.45 -8.26 -56.85
CA ARG A 346 57.65 -7.25 -57.56
C ARG A 346 56.75 -6.50 -56.56
N PRO A 347 56.66 -5.16 -56.62
CA PRO A 347 55.82 -4.39 -55.70
C PRO A 347 54.33 -4.78 -55.78
N LYS A 348 53.87 -5.27 -56.95
CA LYS A 348 52.51 -5.80 -57.14
C LYS A 348 52.22 -7.08 -56.34
N ALA A 349 53.23 -7.91 -56.09
CA ALA A 349 53.08 -9.15 -55.33
C ALA A 349 52.92 -8.90 -53.81
N GLY A 350 53.39 -7.76 -53.31
CA GLY A 350 53.24 -7.36 -51.90
C GLY A 350 51.83 -6.86 -51.53
N PHE A 351 51.03 -6.41 -52.50
CA PHE A 351 49.69 -5.88 -52.20
C PHE A 351 48.73 -6.95 -51.66
N ALA A 352 48.77 -8.16 -52.18
CA ALA A 352 47.89 -9.25 -51.75
C ALA A 352 48.09 -9.65 -50.26
N PRO A 353 49.31 -9.96 -49.78
CA PRO A 353 49.53 -10.26 -48.36
C PRO A 353 49.25 -9.06 -47.45
N CYS A 354 49.55 -7.83 -47.88
CA CYS A 354 49.17 -6.62 -47.13
C CYS A 354 47.65 -6.48 -47.02
N ALA A 355 46.91 -6.71 -48.10
CA ALA A 355 45.44 -6.69 -48.10
C ALA A 355 44.86 -7.77 -47.18
N VAL A 356 45.45 -8.98 -47.16
CA VAL A 356 45.05 -10.04 -46.24
C VAL A 356 45.34 -9.65 -44.79
N ALA A 357 46.51 -9.09 -44.48
CA ALA A 357 46.84 -8.65 -43.13
C ALA A 357 45.89 -7.54 -42.64
N ILE A 358 45.55 -6.59 -43.51
CA ILE A 358 44.55 -5.54 -43.24
C ILE A 358 43.17 -6.15 -42.99
N LEU A 359 42.74 -7.10 -43.81
CA LEU A 359 41.47 -7.80 -43.66
C LEU A 359 41.41 -8.57 -42.34
N VAL A 360 42.45 -9.32 -41.99
CA VAL A 360 42.54 -10.06 -40.71
C VAL A 360 42.52 -9.08 -39.53
N HIS A 361 43.21 -7.95 -39.62
CA HIS A 361 43.17 -6.92 -38.59
C HIS A 361 41.75 -6.38 -38.35
N PHE A 362 41.04 -6.01 -39.41
CA PHE A 362 39.65 -5.54 -39.30
C PHE A 362 38.68 -6.63 -38.84
N GLN A 363 38.94 -7.90 -39.18
CA GLN A 363 38.16 -9.02 -38.66
C GLN A 363 38.36 -9.24 -37.15
N ILE A 364 39.60 -9.12 -36.65
CA ILE A 364 39.86 -9.20 -35.20
C ILE A 364 39.12 -8.06 -34.47
N GLN A 365 39.15 -6.85 -35.02
CA GLN A 365 38.40 -5.71 -34.49
C GLN A 365 36.88 -5.94 -34.52
N GLY A 366 36.35 -6.50 -35.61
CA GLY A 366 34.93 -6.84 -35.72
C GLY A 366 34.49 -7.91 -34.71
N MET A 367 35.37 -8.85 -34.31
CA MET A 367 35.08 -9.81 -33.24
C MET A 367 35.00 -9.13 -31.88
N LEU A 368 35.88 -8.17 -31.59
CA LEU A 368 35.84 -7.40 -30.35
C LEU A 368 34.53 -6.61 -30.22
N TRP A 369 33.95 -6.15 -31.33
CA TRP A 369 32.65 -5.48 -31.34
C TRP A 369 31.47 -6.41 -31.01
N LYS A 370 31.57 -7.71 -31.34
CA LYS A 370 30.55 -8.72 -30.99
C LYS A 370 30.59 -9.12 -29.52
N LEU A 371 31.71 -8.90 -28.84
CA LEU A 371 31.76 -8.91 -27.39
C LEU A 371 31.06 -7.62 -26.95
N ASN A 372 29.91 -7.73 -26.30
CA ASN A 372 29.04 -6.61 -25.91
C ASN A 372 29.68 -5.74 -24.81
N LEU A 373 30.86 -5.20 -25.09
CA LEU A 373 31.65 -4.32 -24.25
C LEU A 373 31.14 -2.89 -24.43
N TYR A 374 31.17 -2.09 -23.38
CA TYR A 374 30.74 -0.70 -23.43
C TYR A 374 31.76 0.13 -24.22
N PHE A 375 31.46 0.40 -25.50
CA PHE A 375 32.29 1.26 -26.34
C PHE A 375 31.81 2.72 -26.29
N PRO A 376 32.72 3.70 -26.24
CA PRO A 376 32.35 5.12 -26.25
C PRO A 376 31.71 5.52 -27.60
N GLN A 377 30.75 6.46 -27.56
CA GLN A 377 29.93 6.85 -28.73
C GLN A 377 30.74 7.34 -29.94
N SER A 378 31.98 7.82 -29.74
CA SER A 378 32.88 8.25 -30.81
C SER A 378 33.34 7.12 -31.74
N LEU A 379 33.24 5.86 -31.32
CA LEU A 379 33.61 4.67 -32.12
C LEU A 379 32.44 4.07 -32.92
N GLY A 380 31.19 4.49 -32.68
CA GLY A 380 30.01 3.64 -32.86
C GLY A 380 29.53 3.30 -34.28
N SER A 381 29.79 4.13 -35.29
CA SER A 381 29.20 3.93 -36.63
C SER A 381 30.15 3.25 -37.63
N SER A 382 31.39 3.71 -37.71
CA SER A 382 32.38 3.16 -38.66
C SER A 382 32.86 1.76 -38.27
N TRP A 383 32.96 1.46 -36.96
CA TRP A 383 33.44 0.15 -36.49
C TRP A 383 32.38 -0.96 -36.55
N GLY A 384 31.09 -0.62 -36.47
CA GLY A 384 29.99 -1.59 -36.61
C GLY A 384 29.98 -2.25 -37.99
N ALA A 385 30.33 -1.51 -39.05
CA ALA A 385 30.43 -2.05 -40.41
C ALA A 385 31.52 -3.13 -40.55
N PHE A 386 32.60 -3.09 -39.75
CA PHE A 386 33.64 -4.12 -39.77
C PHE A 386 33.21 -5.43 -39.11
N SER A 387 32.15 -5.43 -38.30
CA SER A 387 31.57 -6.67 -37.74
C SER A 387 30.96 -7.58 -38.82
N GLU A 388 30.54 -7.00 -39.96
CA GLU A 388 30.05 -7.73 -41.13
C GLU A 388 31.18 -8.47 -41.86
N LEU A 389 32.43 -7.98 -41.81
CA LEU A 389 33.60 -8.65 -42.41
C LEU A 389 34.01 -9.93 -41.68
N VAL A 390 33.69 -10.03 -40.39
CA VAL A 390 33.81 -11.26 -39.58
C VAL A 390 32.70 -12.24 -39.93
N GLY A 391 31.65 -11.72 -40.55
CA GLY A 391 30.40 -12.38 -40.83
C GLY A 391 30.38 -13.27 -42.06
N GLY A 392 31.50 -13.84 -42.50
CA GLY A 392 31.52 -14.74 -43.67
C GLY A 392 30.49 -15.88 -43.59
N LEU A 393 30.18 -16.35 -42.37
CA LEU A 393 29.07 -17.29 -42.09
C LEU A 393 27.76 -16.62 -41.65
N SER A 394 27.75 -15.36 -41.20
CA SER A 394 26.48 -14.64 -40.96
C SER A 394 25.84 -14.11 -42.24
N ALA A 395 26.56 -14.12 -43.37
CA ALA A 395 25.96 -14.08 -44.71
C ALA A 395 25.15 -15.34 -45.04
N LEU A 396 25.46 -16.47 -44.38
CA LEU A 396 24.75 -17.75 -44.49
C LEU A 396 23.93 -18.00 -43.22
N ARG A 397 22.93 -17.15 -42.93
CA ARG A 397 22.17 -17.18 -41.67
C ARG A 397 21.49 -18.55 -41.45
N PRO A 398 22.01 -19.43 -40.57
CA PRO A 398 21.50 -20.80 -40.45
C PRO A 398 20.08 -20.85 -39.88
N ARG A 399 19.71 -19.83 -39.07
CA ARG A 399 18.35 -19.64 -38.57
C ARG A 399 17.33 -19.46 -39.70
N CYS A 400 17.70 -18.79 -40.78
CA CYS A 400 16.83 -18.62 -41.94
C CYS A 400 16.74 -19.93 -42.74
N ALA A 401 17.81 -20.72 -42.80
CA ALA A 401 17.84 -22.05 -43.42
C ALA A 401 17.15 -23.17 -42.59
N GLY A 402 16.37 -22.82 -41.56
CA GLY A 402 15.59 -23.77 -40.76
C GLY A 402 16.27 -24.30 -39.49
N VAL A 403 17.50 -23.88 -39.19
CA VAL A 403 18.23 -24.26 -37.96
C VAL A 403 17.83 -23.32 -36.82
N VAL A 404 16.64 -23.54 -36.27
CA VAL A 404 16.04 -22.65 -35.26
C VAL A 404 16.36 -23.07 -33.83
N ALA A 405 16.56 -24.36 -33.58
CA ALA A 405 16.84 -24.89 -32.24
C ALA A 405 18.29 -24.59 -31.83
N PHE A 406 18.49 -24.22 -30.56
CA PHE A 406 19.82 -23.94 -29.99
C PHE A 406 20.80 -25.11 -30.20
N ARG A 407 20.32 -26.33 -29.96
CA ARG A 407 21.11 -27.57 -30.11
C ARG A 407 21.63 -27.73 -31.54
N ASP A 408 20.77 -27.52 -32.52
CA ASP A 408 21.11 -27.77 -33.91
C ASP A 408 22.06 -26.67 -34.43
N ALA A 409 21.85 -25.42 -34.00
CA ALA A 409 22.78 -24.32 -34.28
C ALA A 409 24.14 -24.54 -33.61
N TYR A 410 24.17 -25.08 -32.39
CA TYR A 410 25.40 -25.43 -31.68
C TYR A 410 26.18 -26.52 -32.41
N TYR A 411 25.53 -27.64 -32.77
CA TYR A 411 26.18 -28.71 -33.53
C TYR A 411 26.69 -28.24 -34.89
N LEU A 412 25.94 -27.36 -35.56
CA LEU A 412 26.36 -26.76 -36.82
C LEU A 412 27.63 -25.92 -36.65
N ASN A 413 27.68 -25.05 -35.66
CA ASN A 413 28.84 -24.20 -35.39
C ASN A 413 30.08 -25.03 -34.99
N VAL A 414 29.89 -26.07 -34.18
CA VAL A 414 30.98 -26.98 -33.76
C VAL A 414 31.50 -27.85 -34.92
N SER A 415 30.62 -28.23 -35.87
CA SER A 415 31.00 -29.04 -37.03
C SER A 415 31.53 -28.21 -38.22
N ALA A 416 31.38 -26.89 -38.23
CA ALA A 416 31.86 -26.03 -39.31
C ALA A 416 33.37 -26.18 -39.60
N PRO A 417 34.28 -26.24 -38.61
CA PRO A 417 35.70 -26.50 -38.86
C PRO A 417 35.96 -27.88 -39.50
N LEU A 418 35.16 -28.88 -39.13
CA LEU A 418 35.25 -30.23 -39.70
C LEU A 418 34.79 -30.24 -41.16
N LEU A 419 33.75 -29.47 -41.50
CA LEU A 419 33.31 -29.29 -42.90
C LEU A 419 34.42 -28.64 -43.74
N VAL A 420 35.04 -27.58 -43.23
CA VAL A 420 36.16 -26.91 -43.92
C VAL A 420 37.35 -27.86 -44.09
N ALA A 421 37.69 -28.63 -43.06
CA ALA A 421 38.73 -29.65 -43.14
C ALA A 421 38.39 -30.73 -44.19
N ALA A 422 37.13 -31.17 -44.27
CA ALA A 422 36.68 -32.12 -45.29
C ALA A 422 36.83 -31.55 -46.71
N ILE A 423 36.43 -30.29 -46.94
CA ILE A 423 36.62 -29.61 -48.23
C ILE A 423 38.11 -29.56 -48.59
N PHE A 424 38.99 -29.27 -47.63
CA PHE A 424 40.43 -29.26 -47.84
C PHE A 424 40.99 -30.64 -48.19
N VAL A 425 40.54 -31.70 -47.51
CA VAL A 425 40.96 -33.08 -47.80
C VAL A 425 40.48 -33.50 -49.20
N VAL A 426 39.23 -33.19 -49.56
CA VAL A 426 38.68 -33.51 -50.89
C VAL A 426 39.46 -32.79 -52.00
N THR A 427 39.75 -31.51 -51.83
CA THR A 427 40.55 -30.74 -52.80
C THR A 427 41.98 -31.25 -52.91
N LEU A 428 42.61 -31.66 -51.80
CA LEU A 428 43.93 -32.30 -51.79
C LEU A 428 43.92 -33.63 -52.57
N LEU A 429 42.93 -34.48 -52.33
CA LEU A 429 42.78 -35.76 -53.03
C LEU A 429 42.55 -35.56 -54.53
N LEU A 430 41.67 -34.61 -54.90
CA LEU A 430 41.42 -34.25 -56.30
C LEU A 430 42.70 -33.74 -56.99
N SER A 431 43.47 -32.88 -56.31
CA SER A 431 44.74 -32.37 -56.83
C SER A 431 45.77 -33.49 -57.06
N ARG A 432 45.88 -34.44 -56.12
CA ARG A 432 46.77 -35.60 -56.28
C ARG A 432 46.33 -36.49 -57.44
N ALA A 433 45.04 -36.78 -57.56
CA ALA A 433 44.49 -37.58 -58.65
C ALA A 433 44.75 -36.94 -60.02
N LEU A 434 44.56 -35.62 -60.13
CA LEU A 434 44.85 -34.88 -61.37
C LEU A 434 46.34 -34.88 -61.72
N ASN A 435 47.24 -34.74 -60.74
CA ASN A 435 48.68 -34.83 -60.98
C ASN A 435 49.12 -36.23 -61.43
N THR A 436 48.54 -37.30 -60.87
CA THR A 436 48.83 -38.67 -61.32
C THR A 436 48.30 -38.95 -62.72
N LEU A 437 47.17 -38.35 -63.11
CA LEU A 437 46.62 -38.48 -64.46
C LEU A 437 47.40 -37.64 -65.48
N ALA A 438 47.87 -36.45 -65.10
CA ALA A 438 48.66 -35.56 -65.96
C ALA A 438 50.12 -35.99 -66.11
N GLY A 439 50.68 -36.77 -65.18
CA GLY A 439 52.02 -37.36 -65.29
C GLY A 439 52.07 -38.70 -66.04
N GLY A 440 50.90 -39.23 -66.44
CA GLY A 440 50.76 -40.45 -67.26
C GLY A 440 50.37 -40.19 -68.72
N LEU A 441 50.15 -38.93 -69.09
CA LEU A 441 50.08 -38.39 -70.46
C LEU A 441 51.41 -37.70 -70.77
#